data_AF-A0A3B9X234-F1
#
_entry.id   AF-A0A3B9X234-F1
#
_cell.length_a   1.000
_cell.length_b   1.000
_cell.length_c   1.000
_cell.angle_alpha   90.00
_cell.angle_beta   90.00
_cell.angle_gamma   90.00
#
_symmetry.space_group_name_H-M   'P 1'
#
loop_
_entity.id
_entity.type
_entity.pdbx_description
1 polymer ?
#
loop_
_entity_poly.entity_id
_entity_poly.type
_entity_poly.pdbx_seq_one_letter_code
_entity_poly.pdbx_strand_id
1 'polypeptide(L)'
;MHEFASDAPLCVALSGGMDSVVLLHGLVLQKRFSSIRALHINHQLSDNADSWQRHCETLCASLDVPLTSISVDVLSELGHNLEGLESTARNCRYQAFEKDIA
;
A
#
# COMPACT_ATOMS: atom_id res chain seq x y z
N MET A 1 -9.97 -12.91 19.47
CA MET A 1 -9.26 -12.84 18.18
C MET A 1 -10.32 -12.88 17.09
N HIS A 2 -10.46 -11.83 16.28
CA HIS A 2 -11.26 -11.92 15.07
C HIS A 2 -10.48 -12.80 14.09
N GLU A 3 -10.99 -13.97 13.75
CA GLU A 3 -10.44 -14.76 12.66
C GLU A 3 -10.90 -14.14 11.34
N PHE A 4 -9.95 -13.80 10.48
CA PHE A 4 -10.24 -13.42 9.11
C PHE A 4 -10.72 -14.67 8.37
N ALA A 5 -11.83 -14.56 7.63
CA ALA A 5 -12.34 -15.65 6.82
C ALA A 5 -11.26 -16.08 5.81
N SER A 6 -10.87 -17.34 5.83
CA SER A 6 -9.81 -17.90 4.97
C SER A 6 -10.14 -17.82 3.48
N ASP A 7 -11.42 -17.69 3.12
CA ASP A 7 -11.83 -17.64 1.72
C ASP A 7 -12.01 -16.22 1.16
N ALA A 8 -11.79 -15.18 1.97
CA ALA A 8 -11.91 -13.80 1.50
C ALA A 8 -10.64 -13.34 0.75
N PRO A 9 -10.79 -12.60 -0.37
CA PRO A 9 -9.67 -11.92 -1.00
C PRO A 9 -9.05 -10.90 -0.03
N LEU A 10 -7.72 -10.83 0.01
CA LEU A 10 -6.98 -9.93 0.89
C LEU A 10 -6.20 -8.89 0.08
N CYS A 11 -6.42 -7.60 0.40
CA CYS A 11 -5.59 -6.50 -0.09
C CYS A 11 -4.65 -6.04 1.03
N VAL A 12 -3.35 -6.03 0.75
CA VAL A 12 -2.29 -5.62 1.70
C VAL A 12 -1.79 -4.22 1.32
N ALA A 13 -1.83 -3.30 2.28
CA ALA A 13 -1.19 -2.00 2.15
C ALA A 13 0.34 -2.15 2.20
N LEU A 14 1.01 -1.97 1.06
CA LEU A 14 2.46 -2.14 0.93
C LEU A 14 3.15 -0.78 0.81
N SER A 15 3.87 -0.36 1.85
CA SER A 15 4.61 0.91 1.82
C SER A 15 6.03 0.76 1.25
N GLY A 16 6.55 -0.47 1.20
CA GLY A 16 7.96 -0.77 0.91
C GLY A 16 8.84 -0.73 2.16
N GLY A 17 8.28 -0.37 3.32
CA GLY A 17 8.96 -0.48 4.61
C GLY A 17 8.95 -1.92 5.14
N MET A 18 9.96 -2.25 5.95
CA MET A 18 10.20 -3.59 6.50
C MET A 18 8.94 -4.26 7.06
N ASP A 19 8.15 -3.54 7.87
CA ASP A 19 6.94 -4.09 8.49
C ASP A 19 5.93 -4.59 7.46
N SER A 20 5.66 -3.77 6.43
CA SER A 20 4.73 -4.12 5.36
C SER A 20 5.25 -5.25 4.47
N VAL A 21 6.57 -5.30 4.26
CA VAL A 21 7.25 -6.36 3.50
C VAL A 21 7.17 -7.69 4.24
N VAL A 22 7.53 -7.72 5.53
CA VAL A 22 7.45 -8.93 6.36
C VAL A 22 6.02 -9.42 6.48
N LEU A 23 5.06 -8.50 6.64
CA LEU A 23 3.64 -8.83 6.64
C LEU A 23 3.22 -9.53 5.34
N LEU A 24 3.55 -8.95 4.18
CA LEU A 24 3.21 -9.55 2.88
C LEU A 24 3.84 -10.94 2.71
N HIS A 25 5.13 -11.08 3.01
CA HIS A 25 5.82 -12.37 2.98
C HIS A 25 5.14 -13.41 3.87
N GLY A 26 4.83 -13.05 5.12
CA GLY A 26 4.15 -13.93 6.05
C GLY A 26 2.80 -14.41 5.52
N LEU A 27 1.98 -13.48 4.99
CA LEU A 27 0.66 -13.80 4.45
C LEU A 27 0.74 -14.76 3.24
N VAL A 28 1.69 -14.51 2.32
CA VAL A 28 1.93 -15.38 1.16
C VAL A 28 2.36 -16.79 1.60
N LEU A 29 3.24 -16.90 2.60
CA LEU A 29 3.71 -18.20 3.10
C LEU A 29 2.62 -19.01 3.80
N GLN A 30 1.68 -18.35 4.48
CA GLN A 30 0.60 -19.04 5.19
C GLN A 30 -0.38 -19.74 4.24
N LYS A 31 -0.52 -19.27 2.98
CA LYS A 31 -1.44 -19.83 1.98
C LYS A 31 -2.88 -20.00 2.50
N ARG A 32 -3.29 -19.16 3.45
CA ARG A 32 -4.60 -19.22 4.13
C ARG A 32 -5.68 -18.43 3.42
N PHE A 33 -5.31 -17.54 2.50
CA PHE A 33 -6.22 -16.65 1.79
C PHE A 33 -6.41 -17.15 0.36
N SER A 34 -7.64 -17.07 -0.15
CA SER A 34 -7.98 -17.48 -1.51
C SER A 34 -7.24 -16.66 -2.58
N SER A 35 -6.98 -15.38 -2.30
CA SER A 35 -6.13 -14.51 -3.11
C SER A 35 -5.53 -13.40 -2.26
N ILE A 36 -4.30 -12.99 -2.61
CA ILE A 36 -3.60 -11.86 -2.00
C ILE A 36 -3.19 -10.92 -3.11
N ARG A 37 -3.47 -9.63 -2.94
CA ARG A 37 -2.91 -8.55 -3.74
C ARG A 37 -2.32 -7.47 -2.84
N ALA A 38 -1.45 -6.65 -3.39
CA ALA A 38 -0.89 -5.50 -2.72
C ALA A 38 -1.38 -4.18 -3.35
N LEU A 39 -1.46 -3.15 -2.54
CA LEU A 39 -1.70 -1.77 -2.96
C LEU A 39 -0.62 -0.87 -2.36
N HIS A 40 0.11 -0.18 -3.24
CA HIS A 40 1.09 0.84 -2.88
C HIS A 40 0.55 2.23 -3.20
N ILE A 41 0.64 3.16 -2.24
CA ILE A 41 0.31 4.56 -2.48
C ILE A 41 1.61 5.37 -2.52
N ASN A 42 1.93 5.88 -3.70
CA ASN A 42 3.05 6.77 -3.91
C ASN A 42 2.60 8.21 -3.59
N HIS A 43 3.06 8.74 -2.46
CA HIS A 43 2.70 10.09 -1.99
C HIS A 43 3.47 11.22 -2.70
N GLN A 44 4.50 10.89 -3.48
CA GLN A 44 5.37 11.86 -4.15
C GLN A 44 6.02 12.91 -3.22
N LEU A 45 6.09 12.63 -1.91
CA LEU A 45 6.63 13.53 -0.89
C LEU A 45 8.14 13.43 -0.70
N SER A 46 8.76 12.37 -1.20
CA SER A 46 10.19 12.11 -1.07
C SER A 46 10.80 11.93 -2.45
N ASP A 47 12.03 12.38 -2.64
CA ASP A 47 12.82 12.12 -3.84
C ASP A 47 13.01 10.61 -4.12
N ASN A 48 12.85 9.78 -3.07
CA ASN A 48 12.95 8.33 -3.18
C ASN A 48 11.62 7.64 -3.54
N ALA A 49 10.53 8.38 -3.69
CA ALA A 49 9.19 7.84 -3.85
C ALA A 49 9.09 6.83 -5.01
N ASP A 50 9.63 7.17 -6.18
CA ASP A 50 9.66 6.27 -7.34
C ASP A 50 10.54 5.05 -7.10
N SER A 51 11.64 5.20 -6.37
CA SER A 51 12.51 4.08 -6.01
C SER A 51 11.80 3.10 -5.07
N TRP A 52 11.01 3.61 -4.12
CA TRP A 52 10.21 2.78 -3.23
C TRP A 52 9.08 2.08 -3.98
N GLN A 53 8.43 2.77 -4.92
CA GLN A 53 7.44 2.12 -5.78
C GLN A 53 8.06 0.99 -6.61
N ARG A 54 9.21 1.22 -7.27
CA ARG A 54 9.92 0.16 -8.02
C ARG A 54 10.35 -1.01 -7.14
N HIS A 55 10.73 -0.72 -5.89
CA HIS A 55 11.04 -1.76 -4.91
C HIS A 55 9.80 -2.62 -4.62
N CYS A 56 8.65 -2.01 -4.36
CA CYS A 56 7.38 -2.71 -4.17
C CYS A 56 7.00 -3.56 -5.40
N GLU A 57 7.13 -3.00 -6.61
CA GLU A 57 6.86 -3.70 -7.87
C GLU A 57 7.75 -4.94 -8.04
N THR A 58 9.05 -4.80 -7.80
CA THR A 58 10.03 -5.90 -7.88
C THR A 58 9.72 -6.98 -6.84
N LEU A 59 9.42 -6.58 -5.61
CA LEU A 59 9.08 -7.49 -4.51
C LEU A 59 7.81 -8.29 -4.84
N CYS A 60 6.74 -7.61 -5.21
CA CYS A 60 5.46 -8.23 -5.55
C CYS A 60 5.60 -9.20 -6.74
N ALA A 61 6.34 -8.82 -7.78
CA ALA A 61 6.64 -9.72 -8.90
C ALA A 61 7.40 -10.98 -8.45
N SER A 62 8.36 -10.85 -7.53
CA SER A 62 9.11 -12.01 -7.00
C SER A 62 8.27 -12.97 -6.16
N LEU A 63 7.17 -12.48 -5.58
CA LEU A 63 6.24 -13.23 -4.75
C LEU A 63 5.00 -13.73 -5.51
N ASP A 64 4.91 -13.44 -6.81
CA ASP A 64 3.71 -13.67 -7.63
C ASP A 64 2.44 -13.04 -7.02
N VAL A 65 2.59 -11.82 -6.50
CA VAL A 65 1.50 -11.04 -5.90
C VAL A 65 1.14 -9.89 -6.83
N PRO A 66 -0.11 -9.77 -7.29
CA PRO A 66 -0.56 -8.60 -8.05
C PRO A 66 -0.39 -7.31 -7.23
N LEU A 67 0.19 -6.27 -7.84
CA LEU A 67 0.37 -4.96 -7.22
C LEU A 67 -0.38 -3.90 -8.02
N THR A 68 -1.19 -3.11 -7.32
CA THR A 68 -1.66 -1.81 -7.82
C THR A 68 -0.81 -0.71 -7.19
N SER A 69 -0.33 0.24 -7.99
CA SER A 69 0.36 1.43 -7.51
C SER A 69 -0.47 2.67 -7.87
N ILE A 70 -0.84 3.48 -6.87
CA ILE A 70 -1.59 4.72 -7.06
C ILE A 70 -0.73 5.89 -6.63
N SER A 71 -0.52 6.85 -7.54
CA SER A 71 0.13 8.12 -7.21
C SER A 71 -0.90 9.12 -6.70
N VAL A 72 -0.57 9.81 -5.62
CA VAL A 72 -1.36 10.91 -5.06
C VAL A 72 -0.48 12.14 -4.93
N ASP A 73 -1.04 13.31 -5.27
CA ASP A 73 -0.36 14.60 -5.10
C ASP A 73 -0.78 15.21 -3.76
N VAL A 74 -0.05 14.87 -2.70
CA VAL A 74 -0.36 15.33 -1.35
C VAL A 74 -0.15 16.84 -1.21
N LEU A 75 0.82 17.42 -1.93
CA LEU A 75 1.11 18.86 -1.84
C LEU A 75 0.00 19.69 -2.46
N SER A 76 -0.58 19.23 -3.57
CA SER A 76 -1.76 19.86 -4.18
C SER A 76 -2.95 19.85 -3.22
N GLU A 77 -3.17 18.76 -2.48
CA GLU A 77 -4.27 18.63 -1.51
C GLU A 77 -4.05 19.42 -0.22
N LEU A 78 -2.79 19.61 0.19
CA LEU A 78 -2.43 20.36 1.39
C LEU A 78 -2.54 21.89 1.20
N GLY A 79 -2.31 22.38 -0.02
CA GLY A 79 -2.32 23.80 -0.33
C GLY A 79 -1.14 24.56 0.31
N HIS A 80 -1.36 25.82 0.69
CA HIS A 80 -0.29 26.70 1.19
C HIS A 80 0.08 26.51 2.68
N ASN A 81 -0.64 25.68 3.43
CA ASN A 81 -0.37 25.45 4.85
C ASN A 81 0.30 24.10 5.07
N LEU A 82 1.59 24.10 5.45
CA LEU A 82 2.33 22.87 5.73
C LEU A 82 1.93 22.20 7.06
N GLU A 83 1.17 22.88 7.91
CA GLU A 83 0.59 22.29 9.12
C GLU A 83 -0.47 21.26 8.70
N GLY A 84 -0.17 19.98 8.92
CA GLY A 84 -1.08 18.87 8.61
C GLY A 84 -0.64 17.96 7.47
N LEU A 85 0.58 18.10 6.94
CA LEU A 85 1.11 17.23 5.88
C LEU A 85 0.88 15.73 6.12
N GLU A 86 1.15 15.23 7.33
CA GLU A 86 0.96 13.81 7.69
C GLU A 86 -0.53 13.42 7.68
N SER A 87 -1.41 14.29 8.19
CA SER A 87 -2.87 14.07 8.16
C SER A 87 -3.40 14.04 6.73
N THR A 88 -2.96 14.99 5.88
CA THR A 88 -3.34 15.04 4.47
C THR A 88 -2.83 13.80 3.71
N ALA A 89 -1.56 13.42 3.89
CA ALA A 89 -1.02 12.19 3.31
C ALA A 89 -1.84 10.96 3.73
N ARG A 90 -2.20 10.89 5.01
CA ARG A 90 -3.03 9.80 5.56
C ARG A 90 -4.44 9.79 4.95
N ASN A 91 -5.05 10.94 4.74
CA ASN A 91 -6.37 11.06 4.11
C ASN A 91 -6.32 10.67 2.63
N CYS A 92 -5.36 11.19 1.86
CA CYS A 92 -5.14 10.80 0.46
C CYS A 92 -4.94 9.29 0.34
N ARG A 93 -4.17 8.70 1.27
CA ARG A 93 -3.99 7.25 1.36
C ARG A 93 -5.34 6.54 1.52
N TYR A 94 -6.13 6.87 2.55
CA TYR A 94 -7.41 6.19 2.78
C TYR A 94 -8.38 6.34 1.61
N GLN A 95 -8.47 7.53 1.00
CA GLN A 95 -9.31 7.75 -0.17
C GLN A 95 -8.88 6.88 -1.36
N ALA A 96 -7.56 6.72 -1.56
CA ALA A 96 -7.05 5.83 -2.62
C ALA A 96 -7.37 4.36 -2.31
N PHE A 97 -7.24 3.93 -1.05
CA PHE A 97 -7.67 2.59 -0.63
C PHE A 97 -9.16 2.37 -0.86
N GLU A 98 -10.02 3.27 -0.39
CA GLU A 98 -11.47 3.17 -0.55
C GLU A 98 -11.88 3.06 -2.01
N LYS A 99 -11.27 3.83 -2.92
CA LYS A 99 -11.56 3.75 -4.36
C LYS A 99 -11.13 2.44 -5.02
N ASP A 100 -10.09 1.79 -4.50
CA ASP A 100 -9.51 0.58 -5.10
C ASP A 100 -10.05 -0.73 -4.49
N ILE A 101 -10.54 -0.68 -3.25
CA ILE A 101 -11.12 -1.85 -2.56
C ILE A 101 -12.66 -1.89 -2.60
N ALA A 102 -13.32 -0.79 -3.00
CA ALA A 102 -14.76 -0.75 -3.23
C ALA A 102 -15.17 -1.54 -4.49
#